data_AF-A0A1X1MH50-F1
#
_entry.id   AF-A0A1X1MH50-F1
#
_cell.length_a   1.000
_cell.length_b   1.000
_cell.length_c   1.000
_cell.angle_alpha   90.00
_cell.angle_beta   90.00
_cell.angle_gamma   90.00
#
_symmetry.space_group_name_H-M   'P 1'
#
loop_
_entity.id
_entity.type
_entity.pdbx_description
1 polymer ?
#
loop_
_entity_poly.entity_id
_entity_poly.type
_entity_poly.pdbx_seq_one_letter_code
_entity_poly.pdbx_strand_id
1 'polypeptide(L)' 'MLRVDPRQRTRLEQIIRNLGERIEEAKANGWQGEVEGLKTSLEAAQRKLAGLDRAARNTSKPAPLGMPPIPPKISRSKSG' A
#
# COMPACT_ATOMS: atom_id res chain seq x y z
N MET A 1 8.99 -9.45 9.80
CA MET A 1 8.90 -8.58 8.60
C MET A 1 7.63 -8.92 7.85
N LEU A 2 6.75 -7.93 7.61
CA LEU A 2 5.48 -8.14 6.93
C LEU A 2 5.72 -8.22 5.42
N ARG A 3 5.77 -9.43 4.84
CA ARG A 3 5.85 -9.59 3.38
C ARG A 3 4.49 -9.23 2.78
N VAL A 4 4.50 -8.39 1.75
CA VAL A 4 3.30 -8.10 0.94
C VAL A 4 2.86 -9.40 0.27
N ASP A 5 1.59 -9.79 0.42
CA ASP A 5 1.02 -10.99 -0.20
C ASP A 5 0.90 -10.78 -1.73
N PRO A 6 1.62 -11.56 -2.56
CA PRO A 6 1.53 -11.47 -4.02
C PRO A 6 0.11 -11.66 -4.55
N ARG A 7 -0.73 -12.47 -3.86
CA ARG A 7 -2.13 -12.70 -4.25
C ARG A 7 -2.96 -11.44 -4.14
N GLN A 8 -2.65 -10.57 -3.16
CA GLN A 8 -3.35 -9.30 -2.99
C GLN A 8 -3.03 -8.32 -4.13
N ARG A 9 -1.77 -8.31 -4.58
CA ARG A 9 -1.35 -7.51 -5.73
C ARG A 9 -2.08 -7.93 -7.01
N THR A 10 -2.03 -9.22 -7.33
CA THR A 10 -2.71 -9.78 -8.52
C THR A 10 -4.22 -9.52 -8.51
N ARG A 11 -4.86 -9.64 -7.33
CA ARG A 11 -6.30 -9.35 -7.21
C ARG A 11 -6.62 -7.89 -7.49
N LEU A 12 -5.78 -6.94 -7.05
CA LEU A 12 -6.00 -5.52 -7.33
C LEU A 12 -5.83 -5.20 -8.82
N GLU A 13 -4.85 -5.81 -9.49
CA GLU A 13 -4.68 -5.66 -10.95
C GLU A 13 -5.92 -6.12 -11.72
N GLN A 14 -6.51 -7.26 -11.31
CA GLN A 14 -7.76 -7.76 -11.89
C GLN A 14 -8.93 -6.80 -11.66
N ILE A 15 -9.06 -6.24 -10.46
CA ILE A 15 -10.10 -5.25 -10.14
C ILE A 15 -9.92 -3.98 -10.99
N ILE A 16 -8.70 -3.47 -11.11
CA ILE A 16 -8.39 -2.29 -11.92
C ILE A 16 -8.79 -2.50 -13.38
N ARG A 17 -8.44 -3.65 -13.96
CA ARG A 17 -8.82 -3.99 -15.33
C ARG A 17 -10.34 -4.04 -15.49
N ASN A 18 -11.03 -4.76 -14.61
CA ASN A 18 -12.49 -4.89 -14.68
C ASN A 18 -13.21 -3.54 -14.50
N LEU A 19 -12.71 -2.66 -13.63
CA LEU A 19 -13.24 -1.31 -13.50
C LEU A 19 -13.06 -0.49 -14.77
N GLY A 20 -11.93 -0.65 -15.48
CA GLY A 20 -11.72 -0.04 -16.79
C GLY A 20 -12.75 -0.51 -17.82
N GLU A 21 -12.97 -1.82 -17.91
CA GLU A 21 -13.99 -2.42 -18.80
C GLU A 21 -15.39 -1.86 -18.49
N ARG A 22 -15.78 -1.81 -17.20
CA ARG A 22 -17.07 -1.27 -16.77
C ARG A 22 -17.23 0.22 -17.03
N ILE A 23 -16.15 1.00 -16.96
CA ILE A 23 -16.18 2.44 -17.30
C ILE A 23 -16.49 2.62 -18.78
N GLU A 24 -15.85 1.84 -19.66
CA GLU A 24 -16.09 1.92 -21.10
C GLU A 24 -17.53 1.49 -21.45
N GLU A 25 -18.04 0.44 -20.81
CA GLU A 25 -19.44 0.03 -20.95
C GLU A 25 -20.42 1.12 -20.48
N ALA A 26 -20.18 1.70 -19.29
CA ALA A 26 -21.03 2.75 -18.75
C ALA A 26 -21.01 4.02 -19.63
N LYS A 27 -19.87 4.37 -20.24
CA LYS A 27 -19.79 5.45 -21.23
C LYS A 27 -20.59 5.13 -22.48
N ALA A 28 -20.46 3.92 -23.02
CA ALA A 28 -21.16 3.49 -24.23
C ALA A 28 -22.70 3.50 -24.04
N ASN A 29 -23.17 3.17 -22.84
CA ASN A 29 -24.59 3.17 -22.48
C ASN A 29 -25.11 4.50 -21.94
N GLY A 30 -24.28 5.54 -21.85
CA GLY A 30 -24.68 6.86 -21.33
C GLY A 30 -24.95 6.90 -19.82
N TRP A 31 -24.45 5.94 -19.05
CA TRP A 31 -24.60 5.87 -17.60
C TRP A 31 -23.62 6.79 -16.87
N GLN A 32 -23.75 8.10 -17.10
CA GLN A 32 -22.83 9.12 -16.58
C GLN A 32 -22.64 9.03 -15.05
N GLY A 33 -23.72 8.74 -14.31
CA GLY A 33 -23.66 8.58 -12.85
C GLY A 33 -22.81 7.39 -12.40
N GLU A 34 -22.87 6.27 -13.14
CA GLU A 34 -22.03 5.11 -12.86
C GLU A 34 -20.58 5.35 -13.23
N VAL A 35 -20.32 6.04 -14.35
CA VAL A 35 -18.96 6.37 -14.79
C VAL A 35 -18.18 7.09 -13.69
N GLU A 36 -18.76 8.08 -13.02
CA GLU A 36 -18.08 8.84 -11.96
C GLU A 36 -17.80 7.97 -10.70
N GLY A 37 -18.76 7.13 -10.30
CA GLY A 37 -18.58 6.17 -9.21
C GLY A 37 -17.50 5.13 -9.51
N LEU A 38 -17.46 4.63 -10.75
CA LEU A 38 -16.48 3.65 -11.21
C LEU A 38 -15.08 4.27 -11.32
N LYS A 39 -14.94 5.51 -11.81
CA LYS A 39 -13.66 6.24 -11.82
C LYS A 39 -13.11 6.46 -10.41
N THR A 40 -13.96 6.85 -9.47
CA THR A 40 -13.57 7.01 -8.05
C THR A 40 -13.04 5.70 -7.48
N SER A 41 -13.73 4.59 -7.77
CA SER A 41 -13.33 3.24 -7.35
C SER A 41 -12.02 2.80 -8.00
N LEU A 42 -11.82 3.12 -9.29
CA LEU A 42 -10.60 2.84 -10.03
C LEU A 42 -9.40 3.57 -9.43
N GLU A 43 -9.56 4.86 -9.13
CA GLU A 43 -8.51 5.66 -8.51
C GLU A 43 -8.14 5.13 -7.11
N ALA A 44 -9.14 4.72 -6.32
CA ALA A 44 -8.91 4.08 -5.02
C ALA A 44 -8.13 2.75 -5.16
N ALA A 45 -8.50 1.91 -6.13
CA ALA A 45 -7.81 0.65 -6.38
C ALA A 45 -6.35 0.86 -6.84
N GLN A 46 -6.10 1.82 -7.73
CA GLN A 46 -4.76 2.21 -8.17
C GLN A 46 -3.90 2.74 -7.02
N ARG A 47 -4.47 3.62 -6.17
CA ARG A 47 -3.78 4.12 -4.97
C ARG A 47 -3.38 2.99 -4.02
N LYS A 48 -4.25 2.00 -3.84
CA LYS A 48 -3.97 0.82 -3.00
C LYS A 48 -2.85 -0.04 -3.59
N LEU A 49 -2.85 -0.29 -4.90
CA LEU A 49 -1.78 -1.02 -5.58
C LEU A 49 -0.43 -0.30 -5.44
N ALA A 50 -0.39 1.01 -5.65
CA ALA A 50 0.82 1.82 -5.46
C ALA A 50 1.32 1.81 -4.00
N GLY A 51 0.42 1.71 -3.02
CA GLY A 51 0.76 1.50 -1.61
C GLY A 51 1.43 0.14 -1.37
N LEU A 52 0.88 -0.93 -1.93
CA LEU A 52 1.46 -2.27 -1.84
C LEU A 52 2.83 -2.36 -2.51
N ASP A 53 3.00 -1.77 -3.70
CA ASP A 53 4.28 -1.77 -4.40
C ASP A 53 5.35 -1.00 -3.61
N ARG A 54 5.00 0.11 -2.96
CA ARG A 54 5.90 0.84 -2.04
C ARG A 54 6.27 0.01 -0.82
N ALA A 55 5.31 -0.66 -0.20
CA ALA A 55 5.56 -1.53 0.95
C ALA A 55 6.49 -2.69 0.57
N ALA A 56 6.28 -3.32 -0.59
CA ALA A 56 7.14 -4.38 -1.10
C ALA A 56 8.61 -3.90 -1.24
N ARG A 57 8.82 -2.69 -1.81
CA ARG A 57 10.16 -2.07 -1.94
C ARG A 57 10.80 -1.69 -0.60
N ASN A 58 10.00 -1.26 0.37
CA ASN A 58 10.50 -0.88 1.70
C ASN A 58 10.82 -2.10 2.58
N THR A 59 10.27 -3.28 2.32
CA THR A 59 10.74 -4.50 3.00
C THR A 59 12.16 -4.94 2.59
N SER A 60 12.66 -4.42 1.46
CA SER A 60 14.02 -4.70 0.96
C SER A 60 15.08 -3.74 1.53
N LYS A 61 14.67 -2.64 2.17
CA LYS A 61 15.57 -1.70 2.83
C LYS A 61 15.24 -1.69 4.32
N PRO A 62 16.17 -2.05 5.22
CA PRO A 62 15.95 -1.76 6.63
C PRO A 62 15.79 -0.24 6.75
N ALA A 63 14.57 0.23 7.03
CA ALA A 63 14.39 1.60 7.50
C ALA A 63 15.21 1.68 8.80
N PRO A 64 16.14 2.64 8.96
CA PRO A 64 16.72 2.93 10.26
C PRO A 64 15.58 3.45 11.13
N LEU A 65 14.88 2.53 11.78
CA LEU A 65 14.06 2.84 12.93
C LEU A 65 15.06 3.46 13.90
N GLY A 66 14.92 4.77 14.10
CA GLY A 66 15.75 5.55 15.01
C GLY A 66 15.60 5.01 16.42
N MET A 67 16.30 3.93 16.72
CA MET A 67 16.55 3.46 18.05
C MET A 67 17.53 4.49 18.64
N PRO A 68 17.13 5.33 19.60
CA PRO A 68 18.13 6.14 20.29
C PRO A 68 19.14 5.16 20.91
N PRO A 69 20.46 5.42 20.81
CA PRO A 69 21.43 4.57 21.47
C PRO A 69 21.10 4.59 22.95
N ILE A 70 20.77 3.43 23.51
CA ILE A 70 20.57 3.28 24.96
C ILE A 70 21.94 3.63 25.57
N PRO A 71 22.09 4.74 26.31
CA PRO A 71 23.37 5.03 26.93
C PRO A 71 23.68 3.90 27.92
N PRO A 72 24.93 3.40 27.97
CA PRO A 72 25.28 2.34 28.88
C PRO A 72 24.96 2.78 30.32
N LYS A 73 24.23 1.94 31.05
CA LYS A 73 23.97 2.15 32.47
C LYS A 73 25.32 2.14 33.19
N ILE A 74 25.82 3.31 33.57
CA ILE A 74 26.94 3.43 34.50
C ILE A 74 26.46 2.87 35.84
N SER A 75 26.90 1.64 36.14
CA SER A 75 26.78 1.07 37.46
C SER A 75 27.88 1.71 38.32
N ARG A 76 27.52 2.73 39.12
CA ARG A 76 28.41 3.19 40.20
C ARG A 76 28.35 2.13 41.30
N SER A 77 29.26 1.18 41.25
CA SER A 77 29.57 0.32 42.39
C SER A 77 30.20 1.18 43.48
N LYS A 78 29.53 1.21 44.64
CA LYS A 78 30.05 1.72 45.91
C LYS A 78 31.11 0.74 46.42
N SER A 79 32.34 1.22 46.64
CA SER A 79 33.43 0.55 47.35
C SER A 79 34.45 1.65 47.67
N GLY A 80 34.91 1.90 48.89
CA GLY A 80 34.58 1.45 50.23
C GLY A 80 35.03 2.55 51.20
#